data_AF-A0A453P679-F1
#
_entry.id   AF-A0A453P679-F1
#
_cell.length_a   1.000
_cell.length_b   1.000
_cell.length_c   1.000
_cell.angle_alpha   90.00
_cell.angle_beta   90.00
_cell.angle_gamma   90.00
#
_symmetry.space_group_name_H-M   'P 1'
#
loop_
_entity.id
_entity.type
_entity.pdbx_description
1 polymer ?
#
loop_
_entity_poly.entity_id
_entity_poly.type
_entity_poly.pdbx_seq_one_letter_code
_entity_poly.pdbx_strand_id
1 'polypeptide(L)' 'MVRIFESHCGSLTQYGMKHMRAFANICNNGVSGTTMKEASINTCGGHNSARLSTLIQGYSA' A
#
# COMPACT_ATOMS: atom_id res chain seq x y z
N MET A 1 0.18 -1.77 -7.60
CA MET A 1 -0.31 -0.75 -6.64
C MET A 1 -0.33 -1.24 -5.21
N VAL A 2 -1.06 -2.31 -4.89
CA VAL A 2 -1.15 -2.86 -3.52
C VAL A 2 0.23 -3.22 -2.94
N ARG A 3 1.08 -3.97 -3.67
CA ARG A 3 2.44 -4.29 -3.20
C ARG A 3 3.31 -3.06 -2.89
N ILE A 4 3.20 -2.01 -3.70
CA ILE A 4 3.97 -0.76 -3.51
C ILE A 4 3.48 -0.01 -2.27
N PHE A 5 2.16 -0.01 -2.05
CA PHE A 5 1.58 0.49 -0.81
C PHE A 5 2.09 -0.33 0.38
N GLU A 6 1.98 -1.65 0.34
CA GLU A 6 2.32 -2.50 1.48
C GLU A 6 3.81 -2.46 1.84
N SER A 7 4.71 -2.23 0.87
CA SER A 7 6.15 -2.08 1.12
C SER A 7 6.51 -0.81 1.89
N HIS A 8 5.64 0.21 1.90
CA HIS A 8 5.89 1.50 2.56
C HIS A 8 4.95 1.77 3.74
N CYS A 9 3.71 1.28 3.66
CA CYS A 9 2.65 1.55 4.63
C CYS A 9 2.32 0.35 5.53
N GLY A 10 2.83 -0.85 5.22
CA GLY A 10 2.53 -2.08 5.94
C GLY A 10 1.36 -2.87 5.34
N SER A 11 1.07 -4.04 5.93
CA SER A 11 0.07 -4.97 5.38
C SER A 11 -1.32 -4.33 5.32
N LEU A 12 -2.03 -4.57 4.21
CA LEU A 12 -3.37 -4.07 4.00
C LEU A 12 -4.38 -4.68 5.00
N THR A 13 -4.14 -5.92 5.45
CA THR A 13 -5.04 -6.74 6.28
C THR A 13 -6.43 -6.98 5.65
N GLN A 14 -7.24 -7.83 6.28
CA GLN A 14 -8.64 -8.06 5.87
C GLN A 14 -9.46 -6.76 5.85
N TYR A 15 -9.19 -5.82 6.77
CA TYR A 15 -9.91 -4.56 6.80
C TYR A 15 -9.57 -3.67 5.61
N GLY A 16 -8.28 -3.56 5.25
CA GLY A 16 -7.84 -2.71 4.15
C GLY A 16 -8.25 -3.23 2.78
N MET A 17 -8.60 -4.53 2.65
CA MET A 17 -9.16 -5.10 1.42
C MET A 17 -10.42 -4.36 0.95
N LYS A 18 -11.14 -3.66 1.84
CA LYS A 18 -12.24 -2.76 1.47
C LYS A 18 -11.83 -1.64 0.51
N HIS A 19 -10.53 -1.29 0.48
CA HIS A 19 -9.96 -0.25 -0.37
C HIS A 19 -9.40 -0.77 -1.70
N MET A 20 -9.55 -2.07 -2.02
CA MET A 20 -9.06 -2.64 -3.28
C MET A 20 -9.58 -1.93 -4.53
N ARG A 21 -10.82 -1.46 -4.49
CA ARG A 21 -11.40 -0.68 -5.59
C ARG A 21 -10.67 0.66 -5.82
N ALA A 22 -10.16 1.29 -4.77
CA ALA A 22 -9.39 2.52 -4.91
C ALA A 22 -8.04 2.25 -5.62
N PHE A 23 -7.35 1.17 -5.25
CA PHE A 23 -6.12 0.76 -5.94
C PHE A 23 -6.37 0.41 -7.41
N ALA A 24 -7.50 -0.22 -7.74
CA ALA A 24 -7.89 -0.50 -9.11
C ALA A 24 -8.15 0.79 -9.90
N ASN A 25 -8.86 1.77 -9.33
CA ASN A 25 -9.08 3.06 -9.97
C ASN A 25 -7.78 3.81 -10.26
N ILE A 26 -6.80 3.74 -9.34
CA ILE A 26 -5.46 4.31 -9.55
C ILE A 26 -4.78 3.64 -10.77
N CYS A 27 -4.84 2.31 -10.88
CA CYS A 27 -4.34 1.60 -12.06
C CYS A 27 -5.07 2.02 -13.35
N ASN A 28 -6.41 2.07 -13.32
CA ASN A 28 -7.24 2.37 -14.48
C ASN A 28 -7.02 3.79 -15.01
N ASN A 29 -6.63 4.72 -14.14
CA ASN A 29 -6.26 6.09 -14.51
C ASN A 29 -4.83 6.22 -15.05
N GLY A 30 -4.10 5.12 -15.23
CA GLY A 30 -2.75 5.13 -15.79
C GLY A 30 -1.68 5.68 -14.85
N VAL A 31 -1.95 5.73 -13.54
CA VAL A 31 -0.94 6.18 -12.56
C VAL A 31 0.22 5.20 -12.55
N SER A 32 1.45 5.72 -12.66
CA SER A 32 2.65 4.88 -12.67
C SER A 32 2.97 4.33 -11.28
N GLY A 33 3.69 3.20 -11.25
CA GLY A 33 4.17 2.63 -10.00
C GLY A 33 5.12 3.57 -9.24
N THR A 34 5.86 4.44 -9.94
CA THR A 34 6.77 5.41 -9.32
C THR A 34 6.00 6.49 -8.57
N THR A 35 4.94 7.05 -9.17
CA THR A 35 4.07 8.02 -8.51
C THR A 35 3.40 7.41 -7.28
N MET A 36 2.94 6.17 -7.36
CA MET A 36 2.38 5.48 -6.19
C MET A 36 3.43 5.27 -5.09
N LYS A 37 4.67 4.95 -5.47
CA LYS A 37 5.79 4.78 -4.52
C LYS A 37 6.07 6.07 -3.77
N GLU A 38 6.23 7.18 -4.49
CA GLU A 38 6.47 8.50 -3.91
C GLU A 38 5.32 8.93 -2.98
N ALA A 39 4.07 8.74 -3.41
CA ALA A 39 2.90 9.01 -2.58
C ALA A 39 2.90 8.16 -1.29
N SER A 40 3.26 6.88 -1.40
CA SER A 40 3.33 5.98 -0.23
C SER A 40 4.45 6.38 0.73
N ILE A 41 5.63 6.76 0.22
CA ILE A 41 6.75 7.25 1.04
C ILE A 41 6.36 8.55 1.75
N ASN A 42 5.75 9.51 1.04
CA ASN A 42 5.37 10.80 1.63
C ASN A 42 4.27 10.64 2.70
N THR A 43 3.35 9.70 2.52
CA THR A 43 2.24 9.47 3.45
C THR A 43 2.66 8.63 4.66
N CYS A 44 3.44 7.57 4.43
CA CYS A 44 3.74 6.56 5.44
C CYS A 44 5.16 6.67 6.00
N GLY A 45 6.04 7.48 5.41
CA GLY A 45 7.45 7.63 5.83
C GLY A 45 7.65 8.21 7.22
N GLY A 46 6.65 8.90 7.77
CA GLY A 46 6.65 9.38 9.16
C GLY A 46 6.00 8.41 10.17
N HIS A 47 5.29 7.39 9.70
CA HIS A 47 4.61 6.42 10.55
C HIS A 47 5.51 5.20 10.77
N ASN A 48 5.79 4.87 12.03
CA ASN A 48 6.40 3.58 12.38
C ASN A 48 5.39 2.45 12.14
N SER A 49 5.26 2.04 10.87
CA SER A 49 4.50 0.87 10.42
C SER A 49 4.98 -0.43 11.09
N ALA A 50 6.10 -0.38 11.82
CA ALA A 50 6.67 -1.44 12.64
C ALA A 50 5.70 -2.06 13.67
N ARG A 51 4.62 -1.36 14.06
CA ARG A 51 3.55 -1.92 14.92
C ARG A 51 2.42 -2.60 14.15
N LEU A 52 2.29 -2.36 12.84
CA LEU A 52 1.29 -2.96 11.95
C LEU A 52 1.92 -4.00 11.01
N SER A 53 3.24 -4.17 11.08
CA SER A 53 3.99 -5.07 10.21
C SER A 53 3.90 -6.51 10.69
N THR A 54 2.75 -7.15 10.43
CA THR A 54 2.68 -8.57 10.09
C THR A 54 3.27 -8.82 8.68
N LEU A 55 4.45 -8.27 8.39
CA LEU A 55 5.25 -8.64 7.21
C LEU A 55 5.64 -10.13 7.24
N ILE A 56 5.49 -10.77 8.41
CA ILE A 56 5.62 -12.22 8.63
C ILE A 56 4.64 -13.01 7.75
N GLN A 57 3.48 -12.46 7.38
CA GLN A 57 2.43 -13.18 6.67
C GLN A 57 2.42 -12.96 5.15
N GLY A 58 3.36 -12.15 4.62
CA GLY A 58 3.48 -11.85 3.20
C GLY A 58 2.60 -10.69 2.72
N TYR A 59 2.71 -10.36 1.43
CA TYR A 59 1.91 -9.33 0.76
C TYR A 59 0.50 -9.86 0.45
N SER A 60 -0.49 -8.96 0.45
CA SER A 60 -1.89 -9.32 0.14
C SER A 60 -2.16 -9.57 -1.35
N ALA A 61 -1.21 -9.21 -2.22
CA ALA A 61 -1.25 -9.37 -3.67
C ALA A 61 0.12 -9.83 -4.18
#